data_AF-A0A9P3LJN0-F1
#
_entry.id   AF-A0A9P3LJN0-F1
#
_cell.length_a   1.000
_cell.length_b   1.000
_cell.length_c   1.000
_cell.angle_alpha   90.00
_cell.angle_beta   90.00
_cell.angle_gamma   90.00
#
_symmetry.space_group_name_H-M   'P 1'
#
loop_
_entity.id
_entity.type
_entity.pdbx_description
1 polymer ?
#
loop_
_entity_poly.entity_id
_entity_poly.type
_entity_poly.pdbx_seq_one_letter_code
_entity_poly.pdbx_strand_id
1 'polypeptide(L)'
;MCWGPKCDSTRTPEETWTNLQKWSEVLQRPRYNDEDAEYNLSDESWSLIKKLITYADLRYKTIEKVQQHPWFADVDWERLRDIEPPYVPELYMETDTRYFDDFDSEEDKKYNEVRKKQRHVDGVEEVDNQMSRSVWVGFTFGKNGPNLSISFLAYFGQYILLDTLLNIPD
;
A
#
# COMPACT_ATOMS: atom_id res chain seq x y z
N MET A 1 -5.02 15.12 -5.66
CA MET A 1 -5.65 15.84 -4.53
C MET A 1 -5.14 17.26 -4.52
N CYS A 2 -6.00 18.23 -4.80
CA CYS A 2 -5.64 19.64 -4.91
C CYS A 2 -5.75 20.29 -3.53
N TRP A 3 -4.66 20.91 -3.09
CA TRP A 3 -4.52 21.48 -1.75
C TRP A 3 -4.57 23.00 -1.83
N GLY A 4 -5.65 23.55 -2.39
CA GLY A 4 -5.84 24.99 -2.59
C GLY A 4 -6.97 25.36 -3.56
N PRO A 5 -7.34 26.65 -3.66
CA PRO A 5 -8.52 27.13 -4.39
C PRO A 5 -8.42 27.07 -5.93
N LYS A 6 -7.28 26.69 -6.50
CA LYS A 6 -7.13 26.43 -7.94
C LYS A 6 -6.39 25.13 -8.20
N CYS A 7 -7.09 24.20 -8.82
CA CYS A 7 -6.55 22.99 -9.41
C CYS A 7 -5.95 23.34 -10.78
N ASP A 8 -4.87 24.12 -10.84
CA ASP A 8 -4.18 24.36 -12.12
C ASP A 8 -3.25 23.18 -12.43
N SER A 9 -3.27 22.73 -13.68
CA SER A 9 -2.33 21.81 -14.31
C SER A 9 -0.84 22.21 -14.22
N THR A 10 -0.53 23.43 -13.76
CA THR A 10 0.81 24.02 -13.73
C THR A 10 1.44 24.03 -12.33
N ARG A 11 1.33 22.94 -11.56
CA ARG A 11 1.84 22.87 -10.18
C ARG A 11 3.27 22.31 -10.13
N THR A 12 4.20 23.03 -9.50
CA THR A 12 5.58 22.52 -9.31
C THR A 12 5.71 21.67 -8.03
N PRO A 13 6.71 20.78 -7.94
CA PRO A 13 7.00 20.05 -6.71
C PRO A 13 7.24 20.96 -5.49
N GLU A 14 7.89 22.11 -5.70
CA GLU A 14 8.24 23.09 -4.66
C GLU A 14 6.99 23.77 -4.10
N GLU A 15 6.02 24.10 -4.96
CA GLU A 15 4.74 24.66 -4.54
C GLU A 15 3.96 23.62 -3.72
N THR A 16 3.95 22.37 -4.18
CA THR A 16 3.31 21.26 -3.45
C THR A 16 3.93 21.08 -2.08
N TRP A 17 5.26 21.07 -1.99
CA TRP A 17 5.99 21.00 -0.73
C TRP A 17 5.62 22.17 0.21
N THR A 18 5.61 23.39 -0.30
CA THR A 18 5.24 24.58 0.48
C THR A 18 3.82 24.47 1.04
N ASN A 19 2.88 23.99 0.21
CA ASN A 19 1.50 23.75 0.63
C ASN A 19 1.39 22.66 1.70
N LEU A 20 2.20 21.59 1.60
CA LEU A 20 2.27 20.56 2.63
C LEU A 20 2.82 21.08 3.96
N GLN A 21 3.82 21.97 3.92
CA GLN A 21 4.34 22.58 5.14
C GLN A 21 3.32 23.51 5.80
N LYS A 22 2.55 24.26 5.01
CA LYS A 22 1.52 25.21 5.48
C LYS A 22 0.11 24.67 5.40
N TRP A 23 -0.07 23.34 5.47
CA TRP A 23 -1.35 22.66 5.24
C TRP A 23 -2.49 23.24 6.10
N SER A 24 -2.20 23.68 7.33
CA SER A 24 -3.19 24.25 8.25
C SER A 24 -3.77 25.59 7.79
N GLU A 25 -3.05 26.34 6.96
CA GLU A 25 -3.50 27.61 6.37
C GLU A 25 -4.17 27.39 5.02
N VAL A 26 -3.60 26.49 4.20
CA VAL A 26 -4.02 26.29 2.80
C VAL A 26 -5.16 25.29 2.63
N LEU A 27 -5.39 24.40 3.61
CA LEU A 27 -6.50 23.43 3.55
C LEU A 27 -7.83 24.16 3.75
N GLN A 28 -8.51 24.40 2.64
CA GLN A 28 -9.81 25.05 2.60
C GLN A 28 -10.82 24.11 1.95
N ARG A 29 -12.08 24.17 2.40
CA ARG A 29 -13.16 23.42 1.77
C ARG A 29 -13.35 23.93 0.34
N PRO A 30 -13.38 23.06 -0.68
CA PRO A 30 -13.67 23.49 -2.04
C PRO A 30 -15.02 24.22 -2.10
N ARG A 31 -15.07 25.31 -2.87
CA ARG A 31 -16.32 25.97 -3.25
C ARG A 31 -16.63 25.56 -4.68
N TYR A 32 -17.81 25.00 -4.87
CA TYR A 32 -18.28 24.59 -6.18
C TYR A 32 -19.12 25.72 -6.78
N ASN A 33 -19.01 25.91 -8.10
CA ASN A 33 -19.78 26.93 -8.81
C ASN A 33 -21.15 26.41 -9.28
N ASP A 34 -21.30 25.08 -9.35
CA ASP A 34 -22.53 24.40 -9.78
C ASP A 34 -23.33 23.94 -8.55
N GLU A 35 -24.64 24.18 -8.55
CA GLU A 35 -25.54 23.87 -7.42
C GLU A 35 -25.54 22.38 -7.03
N ASP A 36 -25.41 21.49 -8.01
CA ASP A 36 -25.34 20.04 -7.78
C ASP A 36 -24.00 19.59 -7.16
N ALA A 37 -22.93 20.35 -7.41
CA ALA A 37 -21.60 19.97 -6.96
C ALA A 37 -21.33 20.33 -5.49
N GLU A 38 -22.11 21.25 -4.91
CA GLU A 38 -22.02 21.62 -3.49
C GLU A 38 -22.37 20.45 -2.56
N TYR A 39 -23.24 19.53 -3.00
CA TYR A 39 -23.64 18.34 -2.24
C TYR A 39 -22.67 17.16 -2.34
N ASN A 40 -21.67 17.21 -3.24
CA ASN A 40 -20.70 16.13 -3.40
C ASN A 40 -19.81 15.91 -2.17
N LEU A 41 -19.72 16.91 -1.28
CA LEU A 41 -18.91 16.83 -0.08
C LEU A 41 -19.72 17.28 1.13
N SER A 42 -20.32 16.33 1.84
CA SER A 42 -21.07 16.61 3.08
C SER A 42 -20.21 17.17 4.21
N ASP A 43 -20.86 17.75 5.22
CA ASP A 43 -20.19 18.29 6.40
C ASP A 43 -19.49 17.18 7.22
N GLU A 44 -20.08 15.99 7.27
CA GLU A 44 -19.49 14.80 7.88
C GLU A 44 -18.23 14.37 7.13
N SER A 45 -18.29 14.35 5.79
CA SER A 45 -17.14 14.05 4.93
C SER A 45 -15.99 15.03 5.18
N TRP A 46 -16.31 16.32 5.22
CA TRP A 46 -15.34 17.38 5.50
C TRP A 46 -14.78 17.31 6.93
N SER A 47 -15.61 16.98 7.91
CA SER A 47 -15.18 16.73 9.29
C SER A 47 -14.15 15.61 9.34
N LEU A 48 -14.41 14.48 8.68
CA LEU A 48 -13.50 13.33 8.62
C LEU A 48 -12.15 13.73 8.00
N ILE A 49 -12.17 14.45 6.88
CA ILE A 49 -10.96 14.96 6.21
C ILE A 49 -10.10 15.77 7.19
N LYS A 50 -10.69 16.70 7.96
CA LYS A 50 -9.97 17.51 8.97
C LYS A 50 -9.47 16.70 10.17
N LYS A 51 -10.10 15.57 10.49
CA LYS A 51 -9.62 14.67 11.56
C LYS A 51 -8.46 13.78 11.12
N LEU A 52 -8.34 13.52 9.81
CA LEU A 52 -7.23 12.76 9.24
C LEU A 52 -6.06 13.67 8.87
N ILE A 53 -6.35 14.81 8.25
CA ILE A 53 -5.38 15.83 7.88
C ILE A 53 -5.30 16.85 9.01
N THR A 54 -4.53 16.48 10.02
CA THR A 54 -4.24 17.33 11.16
C THR A 54 -2.86 17.00 11.74
N TYR A 55 -2.47 17.73 12.80
CA TYR A 55 -1.27 17.43 13.58
C TYR A 55 -1.31 16.01 14.12
N ALA A 56 -0.15 15.38 14.25
CA ALA A 56 -0.03 13.97 14.62
C ALA A 56 -0.75 13.61 15.93
N ASP A 57 -0.80 14.54 16.89
CA ASP A 57 -1.44 14.32 18.19
C ASP A 57 -2.97 14.35 18.15
N LEU A 58 -3.54 15.10 17.20
CA LEU A 58 -4.98 15.26 17.03
C LEU A 58 -5.58 14.24 16.05
N ARG A 59 -4.74 13.63 15.22
CA ARG A 59 -5.15 12.67 14.20
C ARG A 59 -5.76 11.44 14.85
N TYR A 60 -6.79 10.86 14.23
CA TYR A 60 -7.28 9.55 14.63
C TYR A 60 -6.16 8.50 14.53
N LYS A 61 -5.84 7.88 15.67
CA LYS A 61 -4.74 6.91 15.82
C LYS A 61 -5.19 5.46 15.72
N THR A 62 -6.48 5.20 15.89
CA THR A 62 -7.04 3.84 15.94
C THR A 62 -8.23 3.73 14.99
N ILE A 63 -8.48 2.51 14.51
CA ILE A 63 -9.57 2.26 13.55
C ILE A 63 -10.94 2.49 14.18
N GLU A 64 -11.10 2.19 15.46
CA GLU A 64 -12.38 2.35 16.18
C GLU A 64 -12.84 3.82 16.18
N LYS A 65 -11.90 4.77 16.28
CA LYS A 65 -12.22 6.21 16.18
C LYS A 65 -12.70 6.60 14.78
N VAL A 66 -12.16 5.95 13.75
CA VAL A 66 -12.57 6.17 12.36
C VAL A 66 -13.96 5.57 12.13
N GLN A 67 -14.20 4.34 12.59
CA GLN A 67 -15.48 3.63 12.48
C GLN A 67 -16.62 4.34 13.22
N GLN A 68 -16.34 4.94 14.38
CA GLN A 68 -17.30 5.72 15.16
C GLN A 68 -17.60 7.10 14.58
N HIS A 69 -16.91 7.53 13.52
CA HIS A 69 -17.14 8.84 12.93
C HIS A 69 -18.51 8.88 12.23
N PRO A 70 -19.32 9.95 12.35
CA PRO A 70 -20.66 10.03 11.77
C PRO A 70 -20.76 9.74 10.26
N TRP A 71 -19.67 10.00 9.53
CA TRP A 71 -19.58 9.67 8.09
C TRP A 71 -19.77 8.17 7.79
N PHE A 72 -19.45 7.30 8.75
CA PHE A 72 -19.56 5.84 8.63
C PHE A 72 -20.76 5.27 9.39
N ALA A 73 -21.73 6.09 9.82
CA ALA A 73 -22.85 5.65 10.65
C ALA A 73 -23.65 4.49 10.03
N ASP A 74 -23.77 4.47 8.70
CA ASP A 74 -24.55 3.47 7.96
C ASP A 74 -23.70 2.28 7.44
N VAL A 75 -22.41 2.22 7.83
CA VAL A 75 -21.50 1.17 7.37
C VAL A 75 -21.48 0.01 8.35
N ASP A 76 -21.88 -1.16 7.86
CA ASP A 76 -21.68 -2.43 8.55
C ASP A 76 -20.24 -2.93 8.33
N TRP A 77 -19.39 -2.72 9.34
CA TRP A 77 -17.97 -3.08 9.29
C TRP A 77 -17.72 -4.58 9.40
N GLU A 78 -18.64 -5.37 9.99
CA GLU A 78 -18.48 -6.81 10.14
C GLU A 78 -18.72 -7.53 8.80
N ARG A 79 -19.64 -7.00 8.00
CA ARG A 79 -20.07 -7.58 6.73
C ARG A 79 -19.58 -6.83 5.50
N LEU A 80 -18.64 -5.89 5.67
CA LEU A 80 -18.17 -5.00 4.60
C LEU A 80 -17.69 -5.75 3.34
N ARG A 81 -17.13 -6.95 3.50
CA ARG A 81 -16.65 -7.79 2.38
C ARG A 81 -17.75 -8.57 1.67
N ASP A 82 -18.92 -8.70 2.28
CA ASP A 82 -20.07 -9.40 1.73
C ASP A 82 -20.96 -8.46 0.90
N ILE A 83 -20.79 -7.15 1.06
CA ILE A 83 -21.55 -6.12 0.34
C ILE A 83 -21.03 -6.04 -1.10
N GLU A 84 -21.95 -5.91 -2.06
CA GLU A 84 -21.59 -5.69 -3.46
C GLU A 84 -20.85 -4.34 -3.61
N PRO A 85 -19.64 -4.32 -4.19
CA PRO A 85 -18.91 -3.08 -4.34
C PRO A 85 -19.61 -2.17 -5.35
N PRO A 86 -19.52 -0.84 -5.19
CA PRO A 86 -20.14 0.12 -6.11
C PRO A 86 -19.55 0.06 -7.53
N TYR A 87 -18.36 -0.53 -7.68
CA TYR A 87 -17.69 -0.73 -8.95
C TYR A 87 -17.10 -2.13 -9.03
N VAL A 88 -17.53 -2.89 -10.04
CA VAL A 88 -16.96 -4.20 -10.39
C VAL A 88 -16.21 -4.03 -11.71
N PRO A 89 -14.88 -4.22 -11.75
CA PRO A 89 -14.11 -4.16 -12.98
C PRO A 89 -14.54 -5.24 -13.98
N GLU A 90 -14.70 -4.89 -15.25
CA GLU A 90 -14.98 -5.83 -16.33
C GLU A 90 -13.66 -6.28 -16.95
N LEU A 91 -13.30 -7.56 -16.77
CA LEU A 91 -12.08 -8.15 -17.32
C LEU A 91 -12.40 -8.98 -18.55
N TYR A 92 -11.61 -8.84 -19.63
CA TYR A 92 -11.74 -9.68 -20.83
C TYR A 92 -10.93 -10.98 -20.72
N MET A 93 -9.85 -10.97 -19.93
CA MET A 93 -8.96 -12.12 -19.75
C MET A 93 -8.24 -12.06 -18.39
N GLU A 94 -7.61 -13.16 -17.99
CA GLU A 94 -6.86 -13.25 -16.72
C GLU A 94 -5.68 -12.27 -16.65
N THR A 95 -5.06 -11.96 -17.79
CA THR A 95 -3.91 -11.04 -17.91
C THR A 95 -4.30 -9.65 -18.39
N ASP A 96 -5.56 -9.23 -18.19
CA ASP A 96 -6.04 -7.93 -18.63
C ASP A 96 -5.43 -6.78 -17.81
N THR A 97 -4.75 -5.85 -18.49
CA THR A 97 -4.03 -4.73 -17.86
C THR A 97 -4.69 -3.36 -18.08
N ARG A 98 -5.93 -3.30 -18.62
CA ARG A 98 -6.59 -2.03 -18.99
C ARG A 98 -6.85 -1.05 -17.85
N TYR A 99 -6.83 -1.52 -16.61
CA TYR A 99 -6.98 -0.68 -15.41
C TYR A 99 -5.65 -0.09 -14.91
N PHE A 100 -4.54 -0.37 -15.61
CA PHE A 100 -3.21 0.18 -15.35
C PHE A 100 -2.81 1.14 -16.47
N ASP A 101 -1.93 2.09 -16.16
CA ASP A 101 -1.34 2.98 -17.18
C ASP A 101 -0.44 2.16 -18.14
N ASP A 102 -0.48 2.48 -19.43
CA ASP A 102 0.41 1.92 -20.44
C ASP A 102 1.76 2.66 -20.42
N PHE A 103 2.84 1.94 -20.12
CA PHE A 103 4.18 2.50 -20.02
C PHE A 103 5.00 2.37 -21.31
N ASP A 104 4.43 1.87 -22.40
CA ASP A 104 5.12 1.69 -23.68
C ASP A 104 4.95 2.90 -24.62
N SER A 105 4.00 3.80 -24.35
CA SER A 105 3.72 4.97 -25.20
C SER A 105 4.77 6.10 -25.01
N GLU A 106 5.51 6.48 -26.05
CA GLU A 106 6.57 7.53 -25.95
C GLU A 106 6.02 8.94 -25.65
N GLU A 107 4.72 9.15 -25.80
CA GLU A 107 4.07 10.46 -25.70
C GLU A 107 3.77 10.91 -24.26
N ASP A 108 3.82 9.99 -23.29
CA ASP A 108 3.55 10.30 -21.89
C ASP A 108 4.71 11.01 -21.19
N LYS A 109 4.74 12.33 -21.35
CA LYS A 109 5.73 13.24 -20.73
C LYS A 109 5.86 13.07 -19.21
N LYS A 110 4.81 12.59 -18.55
CA LYS A 110 4.74 12.30 -17.11
C LYS A 110 5.80 11.26 -16.67
N TYR A 111 6.15 10.32 -17.53
CA TYR A 111 7.00 9.17 -17.18
C TYR A 111 8.42 9.24 -17.77
N ASN A 112 8.79 10.36 -18.40
CA ASN A 112 10.12 10.57 -18.96
C ASN A 112 11.25 10.38 -17.93
N GLU A 113 11.05 10.81 -16.69
CA GLU A 113 12.01 10.63 -15.60
C GLU A 113 12.15 9.16 -15.19
N VAL A 114 11.05 8.40 -15.17
CA VAL A 114 11.05 6.96 -14.86
C VAL A 114 11.83 6.21 -15.94
N ARG A 115 11.58 6.51 -17.22
CA ARG A 115 12.32 5.90 -18.34
C ARG A 115 13.80 6.24 -18.35
N LYS A 116 14.17 7.48 -18.01
CA LYS A 116 15.58 7.87 -17.87
C LYS A 116 16.26 7.09 -16.76
N LYS A 117 15.60 6.90 -15.61
CA LYS A 117 16.11 6.10 -14.49
C LYS A 117 16.25 4.63 -14.87
N GLN A 118 15.26 4.05 -15.56
CA GLN A 118 15.33 2.67 -16.03
C GLN A 118 16.54 2.47 -16.95
N ARG A 119 16.70 3.33 -17.96
CA ARG A 119 17.89 3.30 -18.85
C ARG A 119 19.21 3.49 -18.10
N HIS A 120 19.21 4.30 -17.04
CA HIS A 120 20.40 4.46 -16.21
C HIS A 120 20.73 3.16 -15.48
N VAL A 121 19.75 2.52 -14.85
CA VAL A 121 19.90 1.22 -14.14
C VAL A 121 20.33 0.12 -15.11
N ASP A 122 19.67 -0.01 -16.25
CA ASP A 122 20.00 -1.03 -17.27
C ASP A 122 21.40 -0.81 -17.88
N GLY A 123 21.86 0.45 -17.92
CA GLY A 123 23.20 0.82 -18.38
C GLY A 123 24.28 0.73 -17.30
N VAL A 124 23.93 0.45 -16.04
CA VAL A 124 24.93 0.12 -15.02
C VAL A 124 25.36 -1.31 -15.28
N GLU A 125 26.58 -1.49 -15.81
CA GLU A 125 27.21 -2.81 -15.84
C GLU A 125 27.32 -3.35 -14.41
N GLU A 126 27.03 -4.64 -14.21
CA GLU A 126 27.34 -5.33 -12.97
C GLU A 126 28.85 -5.31 -12.77
N VAL A 127 29.37 -4.25 -12.16
CA VAL A 127 30.73 -4.27 -11.63
C VAL A 127 30.71 -5.35 -10.57
N ASP A 128 31.58 -6.36 -10.71
CA ASP A 128 31.86 -7.42 -9.72
C ASP A 128 32.51 -6.84 -8.46
N ASN A 129 32.05 -5.68 -8.04
CA ASN A 129 32.19 -5.22 -6.68
C ASN A 129 31.23 -6.08 -5.88
N GLN A 130 31.80 -6.70 -4.86
CA GLN A 130 31.20 -7.61 -3.89
C GLN A 130 30.10 -6.90 -3.07
N MET A 131 29.08 -6.29 -3.71
CA MET A 131 27.81 -5.99 -3.07
C MET A 131 27.27 -7.34 -2.64
N SER A 132 27.49 -7.62 -1.37
CA SER A 132 27.42 -8.96 -0.83
C SER A 132 26.02 -9.50 -1.06
N ARG A 133 25.95 -10.73 -1.59
CA ARG A 133 24.69 -11.50 -1.72
C ARG A 133 23.88 -11.52 -0.40
N SER A 134 24.50 -11.17 0.72
CA SER A 134 23.87 -10.90 2.02
C SER A 134 22.76 -9.84 1.99
N VAL A 135 22.80 -8.83 1.12
CA VAL A 135 21.75 -7.79 1.03
C VAL A 135 20.40 -8.38 0.63
N TRP A 136 20.40 -9.52 -0.06
CA TRP A 136 19.20 -10.20 -0.57
C TRP A 136 18.86 -11.48 0.22
N VAL A 137 19.61 -11.81 1.28
CA VAL A 137 19.30 -12.94 2.16
C VAL A 137 18.00 -12.66 2.89
N GLY A 138 17.04 -13.58 2.78
CA GLY A 138 15.68 -13.42 3.34
C GLY A 138 14.65 -12.86 2.36
N PHE A 139 15.06 -12.50 1.14
CA PHE A 139 14.14 -12.08 0.07
C PHE A 139 13.34 -13.25 -0.51
N THR A 140 13.89 -14.46 -0.48
CA THR A 140 13.21 -15.67 -0.97
C THR A 140 12.10 -16.11 -0.01
N PHE A 141 10.85 -16.01 -0.48
CA PHE A 141 9.67 -16.46 0.26
C PHE A 141 9.03 -17.68 -0.42
N GLY A 142 9.05 -18.83 0.26
CA GLY A 142 8.29 -20.00 -0.16
C GLY A 142 6.82 -19.90 0.31
N LYS A 143 5.92 -20.72 -0.27
CA LYS A 143 4.49 -20.74 0.12
C LYS A 143 4.24 -20.94 1.63
N ASN A 144 5.22 -21.48 2.35
CA ASN A 144 5.18 -21.72 3.80
C ASN A 144 6.10 -20.77 4.60
N GLY A 145 6.53 -19.65 4.00
CA GLY A 145 7.50 -18.75 4.60
C GLY A 145 8.96 -19.19 4.43
N PRO A 146 9.91 -18.36 4.87
CA PRO A 146 11.33 -18.70 4.79
C PRO A 146 11.65 -19.81 5.81
N ASN A 147 12.12 -20.96 5.32
CA ASN A 147 12.76 -22.06 6.07
C ASN A 147 11.87 -22.96 6.96
N LEU A 148 10.76 -23.49 6.46
CA LEU A 148 10.08 -24.64 7.10
C LEU A 148 10.54 -26.03 6.60
N SER A 149 11.61 -26.14 5.81
CA SER A 149 12.05 -27.44 5.25
C SER A 149 13.40 -27.96 5.76
N ILE A 150 13.96 -27.43 6.84
CA ILE A 150 15.19 -28.00 7.44
C ILE A 150 15.01 -28.05 8.95
N SER A 151 14.54 -29.19 9.49
CA SER A 151 14.80 -29.72 10.85
C SER A 151 13.91 -30.90 11.28
N PHE A 152 13.03 -31.47 10.44
CA PHE A 152 12.18 -32.60 10.89
C PHE A 152 12.79 -34.01 10.74
N LEU A 153 13.95 -34.17 10.10
CA LEU A 153 14.62 -35.48 9.93
C LEU A 153 15.88 -35.68 10.78
N ALA A 154 16.25 -34.73 11.65
CA ALA A 154 17.43 -34.88 12.51
C ALA A 154 17.12 -35.43 13.92
N TYR A 155 15.86 -35.67 14.29
CA TYR A 155 15.47 -36.05 15.66
C TYR A 155 14.79 -37.42 15.81
N PHE A 156 14.69 -38.23 14.76
CA PHE A 156 14.11 -39.58 14.83
C PHE A 156 15.14 -40.73 14.68
N GLY A 157 16.43 -40.43 14.62
CA GLY A 157 17.49 -41.42 14.36
C GLY A 157 18.27 -41.94 15.57
N GLN A 158 18.02 -41.45 16.79
CA GLN A 158 18.90 -41.75 17.94
C GLN A 158 18.21 -42.32 19.19
N TYR A 159 16.91 -42.66 19.14
CA TYR A 159 16.17 -43.23 20.27
C TYR A 159 15.67 -44.68 20.07
N ILE A 160 16.12 -45.38 19.02
CA ILE A 160 15.75 -46.78 18.75
C ILE A 160 16.91 -47.77 18.94
N LEU A 161 17.85 -47.46 19.84
CA LEU A 161 18.98 -48.36 20.17
C LEU A 161 19.32 -48.41 21.67
N LEU A 162 18.37 -48.07 22.55
CA LEU A 162 18.55 -48.21 24.00
C LEU A 162 17.48 -49.06 24.72
N ASP A 163 16.40 -49.46 24.03
CA ASP A 163 15.32 -50.24 24.67
C ASP A 163 15.44 -51.76 24.49
N THR A 164 16.56 -52.27 23.95
CA THR A 164 16.78 -53.72 23.77
C THR A 164 17.68 -54.36 24.84
N LEU A 165 17.98 -53.65 25.93
CA LEU A 165 18.85 -54.15 27.03
C LEU A 165 18.18 -54.09 28.41
N LEU A 166 16.89 -54.40 28.53
CA LEU A 166 16.27 -54.71 29.82
C LEU A 166 14.93 -55.43 29.61
N ASN A 167 14.99 -56.75 29.38
CA ASN A 167 13.95 -57.68 29.84
C ASN A 167 14.42 -59.13 29.60
N ILE A 168 15.08 -59.68 30.62
CA ILE A 168 15.26 -61.12 30.83
C ILE A 168 14.14 -61.57 31.76
N PRO A 169 13.28 -62.53 31.36
CA PRO A 169 12.57 -63.38 32.30
C PRO A 169 13.18 -64.80 32.34
N ASP A 170 13.11 -65.41 33.53
CA ASP A 170 13.68 -66.72 33.93
C ASP A 170 13.43 -67.90 32.99
#